data_AF-A0A4Y2GT49-F1
#
_entry.id   AF-A0A4Y2GT49-F1
#
_cell.length_a   1.000
_cell.length_b   1.000
_cell.length_c   1.000
_cell.angle_alpha   90.00
_cell.angle_beta   90.00
_cell.angle_gamma   90.00
#
_symmetry.space_group_name_H-M   'P 1'
#
loop_
_entity.id
_entity.type
_entity.pdbx_description
1 polymer ?
#
loop_
_entity_poly.entity_id
_entity_poly.type
_entity_poly.pdbx_seq_one_letter_code
_entity_poly.pdbx_strand_id
1 'polypeptide(L)'
;MEMEPATSNEEPESPISLSRFNLKPIPPRVQQTWFGKIRAFNTFTALEWTYLAVSLIALTASLGITISRLTEEKPSESDFTFAILLLLTIVFCFHYVTHAIFTERWDELMVFVVSNIIVLVYCIVNYINSVRTLTKLIRLCLICVLGPFLIVVGVLQSFRYCRSNNLIFNTVGGISTLQESCRLFYICSSLLKFDLQLQLSMLILVMGKGVLDMSLTQKLILASGVPISVLFILIGFLGLRHENRALMIAFYVLGLFEPGYIIYKFHYTVTYEKDVDATYDATFVCGYFALVIWVLLIVSTVYFVIYHFGKGLKEKSR
;
A
#
# COMPACT_ATOMS: atom_id res chain seq x y z
N MET A 1 27.08 -73.70 -29.69
CA MET A 1 25.80 -72.97 -29.75
C MET A 1 25.42 -72.69 -28.31
N GLU A 2 26.07 -71.70 -27.72
CA GLU A 2 25.81 -71.21 -26.36
C GLU A 2 25.10 -69.87 -26.51
N MET A 3 23.97 -69.73 -25.83
CA MET A 3 23.14 -68.52 -25.82
C MET A 3 23.69 -67.54 -24.77
N GLU A 4 24.11 -66.35 -25.21
CA GLU A 4 24.27 -65.19 -24.33
C GLU A 4 22.90 -64.56 -24.02
N PRO A 5 22.63 -64.13 -22.77
CA PRO A 5 21.39 -63.44 -22.42
C PRO A 5 21.49 -61.95 -22.74
N ALA A 6 20.48 -61.42 -23.43
CA ALA A 6 20.28 -59.99 -23.62
C ALA A 6 19.69 -59.36 -22.34
N THR A 7 20.51 -58.62 -21.59
CA THR A 7 20.06 -57.73 -20.52
C THR A 7 19.83 -56.33 -21.07
N SER A 8 18.59 -56.02 -21.45
CA SER A 8 18.15 -54.64 -21.71
C SER A 8 17.85 -53.95 -20.37
N ASN A 9 18.85 -53.26 -19.83
CA ASN A 9 18.64 -52.29 -18.76
C ASN A 9 18.11 -50.99 -19.38
N GLU A 10 16.79 -50.78 -19.35
CA GLU A 10 16.20 -49.46 -19.59
C GLU A 10 16.48 -48.58 -18.37
N GLU A 11 17.40 -47.62 -18.51
CA GLU A 11 17.58 -46.55 -17.53
C GLU A 11 16.38 -45.59 -17.55
N PRO A 12 15.91 -45.10 -16.38
CA PRO A 12 14.79 -44.16 -16.32
C PRO A 12 15.16 -42.82 -16.96
N GLU A 13 14.32 -42.34 -17.88
CA GLU A 13 14.49 -41.06 -18.58
C GLU A 13 14.75 -39.91 -17.59
N SER A 14 15.98 -39.41 -17.58
CA SER A 14 16.34 -38.17 -16.88
C SER A 14 15.48 -36.99 -17.38
N PRO A 15 15.11 -36.03 -16.52
CA PRO A 15 14.29 -34.89 -16.92
C PRO A 15 15.03 -34.07 -17.99
N ILE A 16 14.35 -33.82 -19.11
CA ILE A 16 14.86 -33.08 -20.27
C ILE A 16 15.50 -31.75 -19.80
N SER A 17 16.82 -31.67 -19.81
CA SER A 17 17.52 -30.44 -19.43
C SER A 17 17.61 -29.47 -20.62
N LEU A 18 17.17 -28.22 -20.41
CA LEU A 18 17.20 -27.11 -21.39
C LEU A 18 18.58 -26.83 -22.00
N SER A 19 19.66 -27.33 -21.39
CA SER A 19 21.01 -27.30 -21.93
C SER A 19 21.17 -28.07 -23.24
N ARG A 20 20.30 -29.05 -23.54
CA ARG A 20 20.32 -29.81 -24.80
C ARG A 20 19.99 -28.95 -26.03
N PHE A 21 19.37 -27.78 -25.83
CA PHE A 21 18.96 -26.87 -26.90
C PHE A 21 19.89 -25.65 -27.08
N ASN A 22 21.07 -25.61 -26.44
CA ASN A 22 21.99 -24.45 -26.49
C ASN A 22 21.32 -23.10 -26.12
N LEU A 23 20.20 -23.15 -25.40
CA LEU A 23 19.53 -21.98 -24.88
C LEU A 23 20.32 -21.51 -23.66
N LYS A 24 20.91 -20.31 -23.74
CA LYS A 24 21.50 -19.66 -22.56
C LYS A 24 20.44 -19.65 -21.45
N PRO A 25 20.79 -20.01 -20.20
CA PRO A 25 19.85 -19.94 -19.10
C PRO A 25 19.29 -18.52 -19.05
N ILE A 26 17.98 -18.41 -19.22
CA ILE A 26 17.28 -17.14 -19.11
C ILE A 26 17.62 -16.62 -17.71
N PRO A 27 18.27 -15.45 -17.57
CA PRO A 27 18.65 -14.95 -16.25
C PRO A 27 17.38 -14.92 -15.39
N PRO A 28 17.46 -15.37 -14.12
CA PRO A 28 16.27 -15.46 -13.28
C PRO A 28 15.60 -14.08 -13.22
N ARG A 29 14.38 -14.03 -13.75
CA ARG A 29 13.60 -12.78 -13.88
C ARG A 29 13.26 -12.18 -12.50
N VAL A 30 13.38 -12.98 -11.44
CA VAL A 30 13.13 -12.66 -10.04
C VAL A 30 14.27 -13.20 -9.16
N GLN A 31 14.78 -12.37 -8.27
CA GLN A 31 15.75 -12.71 -7.23
C GLN A 31 15.04 -12.80 -5.88
N GLN A 32 15.29 -13.87 -5.12
CA GLN A 32 14.81 -13.99 -3.75
C GLN A 32 15.68 -13.10 -2.86
N THR A 33 15.07 -12.08 -2.25
CA THR A 33 15.71 -11.25 -1.23
C THR A 33 14.99 -11.42 0.10
N TRP A 34 15.59 -10.92 1.18
CA TRP A 34 14.95 -10.92 2.50
C TRP A 34 13.61 -10.16 2.52
N PHE A 35 13.41 -9.21 1.59
CA PHE A 35 12.16 -8.47 1.38
C PHE A 35 11.17 -9.20 0.44
N GLY A 36 11.49 -10.41 -0.02
CA GLY A 36 10.68 -11.19 -0.95
C GLY A 36 11.28 -11.25 -2.36
N LYS A 37 10.46 -11.68 -3.34
CA LYS A 37 10.87 -11.84 -4.74
C LYS A 37 10.96 -10.46 -5.41
N ILE A 38 12.18 -9.97 -5.67
CA ILE A 38 12.45 -8.70 -6.35
C ILE A 38 12.88 -8.97 -7.79
N ARG A 39 12.42 -8.18 -8.76
CA ARG A 39 12.86 -8.30 -10.14
C ARG A 39 14.32 -7.89 -10.30
N ALA A 40 15.05 -8.58 -11.18
CA ALA A 40 16.41 -8.19 -11.53
C ALA A 40 16.42 -6.82 -12.24
N PHE A 41 17.35 -5.94 -11.86
CA PHE A 41 17.44 -4.56 -12.37
C PHE A 41 17.55 -4.45 -13.90
N ASN A 42 18.10 -5.47 -14.56
CA ASN A 42 18.25 -5.48 -16.01
C ASN A 42 16.93 -5.79 -16.77
N THR A 43 15.84 -6.05 -16.05
CA THR A 43 14.53 -6.35 -16.65
C THR A 43 13.59 -5.15 -16.70
N PHE A 44 14.00 -3.99 -16.18
CA PHE A 44 13.18 -2.79 -16.16
C PHE A 44 13.08 -2.15 -17.55
N THR A 45 11.87 -1.78 -17.93
CA THR A 45 11.58 -1.01 -19.14
C THR A 45 12.01 0.45 -18.92
N ALA A 46 12.42 1.16 -19.97
CA ALA A 46 12.73 2.59 -19.89
C ALA A 46 11.59 3.41 -19.26
N LEU A 47 10.33 3.07 -19.54
CA LEU A 47 9.16 3.72 -18.94
C LEU A 47 9.07 3.48 -17.42
N GLU A 48 9.40 2.29 -16.92
CA GLU A 48 9.41 1.99 -15.49
C GLU A 48 10.48 2.82 -14.76
N TRP A 49 11.65 2.95 -15.38
CA TRP A 49 12.74 3.80 -14.88
C TRP A 49 12.38 5.28 -14.86
N THR A 50 11.80 5.80 -15.94
CA THR A 50 11.38 7.21 -15.99
C THR A 50 10.27 7.49 -14.98
N TYR A 51 9.29 6.60 -14.86
CA TYR A 51 8.22 6.74 -13.87
C TYR A 51 8.76 6.71 -12.44
N LEU A 52 9.66 5.77 -12.12
CA LEU A 52 10.30 5.70 -10.80
C LEU A 52 11.10 6.96 -10.51
N ALA A 53 11.94 7.42 -11.44
CA ALA A 53 12.75 8.62 -11.27
C ALA A 53 11.90 9.87 -11.03
N VAL A 54 10.87 10.09 -11.87
CA VAL A 54 9.96 11.23 -11.71
C VAL A 54 9.20 11.16 -10.39
N SER A 55 8.72 9.98 -10.00
CA SER A 55 8.03 9.78 -8.72
C SER A 55 8.93 10.10 -7.53
N LEU A 56 10.18 9.61 -7.53
CA LEU A 56 11.13 9.88 -6.45
C LEU A 56 11.50 11.36 -6.35
N ILE A 57 11.70 12.03 -7.48
CA ILE A 57 11.95 13.49 -7.52
C ILE A 57 10.74 14.25 -6.96
N ALA A 58 9.53 13.91 -7.40
CA ALA A 58 8.30 14.55 -6.93
C ALA A 58 8.10 14.37 -5.42
N LEU A 59 8.28 13.14 -4.91
CA LEU A 59 8.17 12.84 -3.48
C LEU A 59 9.26 13.54 -2.66
N THR A 60 10.48 13.62 -3.16
CA THR A 60 11.59 14.32 -2.47
C THR A 60 11.34 15.82 -2.42
N ALA A 61 10.86 16.42 -3.52
CA ALA A 61 10.51 17.84 -3.54
C ALA A 61 9.33 18.13 -2.58
N SER A 62 8.29 17.29 -2.59
CA SER A 62 7.17 17.40 -1.65
C SER A 62 7.61 17.22 -0.19
N LEU A 63 8.55 16.30 0.06
CA LEU A 63 9.14 16.09 1.38
C LEU A 63 9.89 17.33 1.85
N GLY A 64 10.75 17.91 1.02
CA GLY A 64 11.48 19.14 1.33
C GLY A 64 10.54 20.29 1.69
N ILE A 65 9.50 20.51 0.88
CA ILE A 65 8.48 21.54 1.16
C ILE A 65 7.74 21.26 2.48
N THR A 66 7.48 19.99 2.80
CA THR A 66 6.79 19.60 4.05
C THR A 66 7.69 19.80 5.26
N ILE A 67 8.98 19.50 5.15
CA ILE A 67 9.97 19.73 6.21
C ILE A 67 10.13 21.24 6.47
N SER A 68 10.29 22.06 5.43
CA SER A 68 10.38 23.53 5.60
C SER A 68 9.17 24.08 6.35
N ARG A 69 7.97 23.54 6.08
CA ARG A 69 6.77 23.93 6.83
C ARG A 69 6.78 23.46 8.27
N LEU A 70 7.24 22.25 8.56
CA LEU A 70 7.37 21.76 9.93
C LEU A 70 8.37 22.59 10.76
N THR A 71 9.36 23.22 10.12
CA THR A 71 10.36 24.06 10.81
C THR A 71 9.93 25.53 10.97
N GLU A 72 9.08 26.04 10.07
CA GLU A 72 8.59 27.42 10.09
C GLU A 72 7.36 27.60 10.97
N GLU A 73 6.46 26.62 10.98
CA GLU A 73 5.19 26.70 11.70
C GLU A 73 5.35 26.32 13.18
N LYS A 74 4.61 27.00 14.06
CA LYS A 74 4.61 26.66 15.48
C LYS A 74 3.86 25.34 15.72
N PRO A 75 4.32 24.49 16.66
CA PRO A 75 3.63 23.23 16.99
C PRO A 75 2.20 23.37 17.53
N SER A 76 1.73 24.59 17.79
CA SER A 76 0.40 24.96 18.28
C SER A 76 -0.56 25.42 17.17
N GLU A 77 -0.19 25.24 15.90
CA GLU A 77 -1.03 25.63 14.77
C GLU A 77 -1.57 24.40 14.02
N SER A 78 -2.79 24.49 13.49
CA SER A 78 -3.45 23.43 12.73
C SER A 78 -2.68 23.03 11.46
N ASP A 79 -1.99 24.00 10.85
CA ASP A 79 -1.08 23.79 9.72
C ASP A 79 0.08 22.83 10.04
N PHE A 80 0.54 22.78 11.29
CA PHE A 80 1.56 21.83 11.74
C PHE A 80 1.04 20.39 11.73
N THR A 81 -0.17 20.15 12.26
CA THR A 81 -0.84 18.83 12.22
C THR A 81 -1.02 18.37 10.77
N PHE A 82 -1.45 19.27 9.88
CA PHE A 82 -1.61 18.97 8.47
C PHE A 82 -0.27 18.62 7.79
N ALA A 83 0.82 19.31 8.15
CA ALA A 83 2.15 18.98 7.65
C ALA A 83 2.62 17.59 8.12
N ILE A 84 2.33 17.17 9.35
CA ILE A 84 2.61 15.81 9.83
C ILE A 84 1.81 14.77 9.04
N LEU A 85 0.53 15.04 8.77
CA LEU A 85 -0.31 14.14 7.96
C LEU A 85 0.27 13.94 6.55
N LEU A 86 0.72 15.02 5.91
CA LEU A 86 1.36 14.94 4.60
C LEU A 86 2.71 14.22 4.68
N LEU A 87 3.50 14.45 5.73
CA LEU A 87 4.76 13.75 5.95
C LEU A 87 4.54 12.24 6.04
N LEU A 88 3.56 11.79 6.84
CA LEU A 88 3.18 10.39 6.95
C LEU A 88 2.81 9.82 5.56
N THR A 89 1.97 10.54 4.83
CA THR A 89 1.51 10.11 3.50
C THR A 89 2.67 9.98 2.51
N ILE A 90 3.62 10.91 2.53
CA ILE A 90 4.82 10.88 1.66
C ILE A 90 5.68 9.64 1.97
N VAL A 91 5.85 9.28 3.24
CA VAL A 91 6.62 8.09 3.65
C VAL A 91 5.97 6.81 3.09
N PHE A 92 4.65 6.66 3.22
CA PHE A 92 3.93 5.53 2.63
C PHE A 92 4.03 5.52 1.09
N CYS A 93 3.90 6.69 0.46
CA CYS A 93 4.04 6.82 -1.00
C CYS A 93 5.43 6.39 -1.50
N PHE A 94 6.51 6.73 -0.78
CA PHE A 94 7.86 6.23 -1.08
C PHE A 94 7.91 4.71 -1.03
N HIS A 95 7.34 4.10 0.01
CA HIS A 95 7.28 2.65 0.13
C HIS A 95 6.51 2.01 -1.01
N TYR A 96 5.30 2.51 -1.34
CA TYR A 96 4.48 1.91 -2.39
C TYR A 96 5.13 2.02 -3.76
N VAL A 97 5.64 3.18 -4.18
CA VAL A 97 6.18 3.31 -5.54
C VAL A 97 7.43 2.46 -5.73
N THR A 98 8.30 2.42 -4.73
CA THR A 98 9.52 1.61 -4.80
C THR A 98 9.17 0.13 -4.81
N HIS A 99 8.40 -0.33 -3.81
CA HIS A 99 8.06 -1.75 -3.70
C HIS A 99 7.21 -2.22 -4.90
N ALA A 100 6.24 -1.44 -5.37
CA ALA A 100 5.40 -1.80 -6.50
C ALA A 100 6.18 -1.97 -7.81
N ILE A 101 7.13 -1.07 -8.10
CA ILE A 101 7.97 -1.18 -9.30
C ILE A 101 8.94 -2.36 -9.17
N PHE A 102 9.63 -2.51 -8.02
CA PHE A 102 10.59 -3.60 -7.81
C PHE A 102 9.96 -4.99 -7.82
N THR A 103 8.69 -5.10 -7.40
CA THR A 103 7.97 -6.37 -7.32
C THR A 103 6.94 -6.57 -8.44
N GLU A 104 6.77 -5.63 -9.38
CA GLU A 104 5.74 -5.67 -10.43
C GLU A 104 4.30 -5.82 -9.87
N ARG A 105 4.04 -5.24 -8.70
CA ARG A 105 2.74 -5.31 -8.02
C ARG A 105 1.83 -4.17 -8.45
N TRP A 106 0.83 -4.49 -9.26
CA TRP A 106 -0.16 -3.52 -9.74
C TRP A 106 -1.04 -2.98 -8.61
N ASP A 107 -1.32 -3.80 -7.60
CA ASP A 107 -2.16 -3.46 -6.45
C ASP A 107 -1.55 -2.34 -5.60
N GLU A 108 -0.26 -2.44 -5.25
CA GLU A 108 0.42 -1.35 -4.53
C GLU A 108 0.64 -0.11 -5.39
N LEU A 109 0.84 -0.29 -6.71
CA LEU A 109 0.94 0.84 -7.63
C LEU A 109 -0.38 1.62 -7.71
N MET A 110 -1.52 0.92 -7.68
CA MET A 110 -2.84 1.55 -7.61
C MET A 110 -3.05 2.27 -6.27
N VAL A 111 -2.60 1.70 -5.16
CA VAL A 111 -2.62 2.38 -3.85
C VAL A 111 -1.80 3.68 -3.88
N PHE A 112 -0.64 3.68 -4.53
CA PHE A 112 0.14 4.90 -4.74
C PHE A 112 -0.63 5.94 -5.58
N VAL A 113 -1.28 5.53 -6.67
CA VAL A 113 -2.11 6.43 -7.48
C VAL A 113 -3.26 7.04 -6.67
N VAL A 114 -4.01 6.22 -5.93
CA VAL A 114 -5.11 6.70 -5.07
C VAL A 114 -4.58 7.65 -3.99
N SER A 115 -3.45 7.33 -3.37
CA SER A 115 -2.81 8.22 -2.39
C SER A 115 -2.44 9.58 -2.98
N ASN A 116 -1.95 9.63 -4.23
CA ASN A 116 -1.68 10.90 -4.92
C ASN A 116 -2.97 11.71 -5.19
N ILE A 117 -4.08 11.05 -5.50
CA ILE A 117 -5.38 11.71 -5.67
C ILE A 117 -5.84 12.31 -4.33
N ILE A 118 -5.72 11.56 -3.23
CA ILE A 118 -6.07 12.05 -1.88
C ILE A 118 -5.20 13.27 -1.52
N VAL A 119 -3.88 13.21 -1.77
CA VAL A 119 -2.96 14.34 -1.53
C VAL A 119 -3.30 15.56 -2.37
N LEU A 120 -3.71 15.37 -3.63
CA LEU A 120 -4.19 16.45 -4.49
C LEU A 120 -5.42 17.13 -3.88
N VAL A 121 -6.41 16.34 -3.43
CA VAL A 121 -7.61 16.86 -2.77
C VAL A 121 -7.23 17.64 -1.50
N TYR A 122 -6.34 17.09 -0.67
CA TYR A 122 -5.85 17.78 0.53
C TYR A 122 -5.18 19.12 0.22
N CYS A 123 -4.38 19.19 -0.85
CA CYS A 123 -3.70 20.43 -1.21
C CYS A 123 -4.68 21.47 -1.77
N ILE A 124 -5.72 21.06 -2.51
CA ILE A 124 -6.77 21.97 -2.98
C ILE A 124 -7.54 22.54 -1.80
N VAL A 125 -8.02 21.69 -0.90
CA VAL A 125 -8.78 22.08 0.30
C VAL A 125 -7.95 23.03 1.18
N ASN A 126 -6.70 22.66 1.47
CA ASN A 126 -5.80 23.49 2.27
C ASN A 126 -5.49 24.84 1.61
N TYR A 127 -5.46 24.91 0.27
CA TYR A 127 -5.26 26.18 -0.43
C TYR A 127 -6.49 27.09 -0.39
N ILE A 128 -7.70 26.52 -0.40
CA ILE A 128 -8.94 27.29 -0.37
C ILE A 128 -9.23 27.85 1.04
N ASN A 129 -9.02 27.04 2.07
CA ASN A 129 -9.45 27.39 3.44
C ASN A 129 -8.43 28.22 4.22
N SER A 130 -7.16 28.21 3.84
CA SER A 130 -6.12 28.92 4.58
C SER A 130 -5.65 30.21 3.91
N VAL A 131 -4.98 31.06 4.69
CA VAL A 131 -4.27 32.23 4.17
C VAL A 131 -3.29 31.79 3.08
N ARG A 132 -3.36 32.45 1.92
CA ARG A 132 -2.60 32.10 0.72
C ARG A 132 -1.11 32.39 0.90
N THR A 133 -0.38 31.45 1.47
CA THR A 133 1.08 31.55 1.57
C THR A 133 1.75 31.03 0.29
N LEU A 134 2.91 31.61 -0.05
CA LEU A 134 3.71 31.21 -1.20
C LEU A 134 4.02 29.70 -1.22
N THR A 135 4.38 29.10 -0.09
CA THR A 135 4.74 27.67 -0.08
C THR A 135 3.52 26.73 -0.22
N LYS A 136 2.30 27.15 0.17
CA LYS A 136 1.05 26.41 -0.16
C LYS A 136 0.80 26.42 -1.67
N LEU A 137 1.01 27.58 -2.32
CA LEU A 137 0.89 27.73 -3.77
C LEU A 137 1.93 26.90 -4.53
N ILE A 138 3.20 26.91 -4.11
CA ILE A 138 4.26 26.11 -4.72
C ILE A 138 3.92 24.61 -4.65
N ARG A 139 3.45 24.14 -3.50
CA ARG A 139 3.03 22.74 -3.33
C ARG A 139 1.87 22.37 -4.26
N LEU A 140 0.84 23.22 -4.31
CA LEU A 140 -0.30 23.01 -5.21
C LEU A 140 0.14 22.98 -6.68
N CYS A 141 0.99 23.91 -7.10
CA CYS A 141 1.51 23.96 -8.47
C CYS A 141 2.31 22.69 -8.79
N LEU A 142 3.19 22.26 -7.89
CA LEU A 142 3.98 21.03 -8.05
C LEU A 142 3.07 19.81 -8.26
N ILE A 143 2.05 19.65 -7.42
CA ILE A 143 1.12 18.52 -7.51
C ILE A 143 0.20 18.63 -8.73
N CYS A 144 -0.23 19.83 -9.11
CA CYS A 144 -1.02 20.01 -10.33
C CYS A 144 -0.24 19.73 -11.62
N VAL A 145 1.07 19.96 -11.64
CA VAL A 145 1.93 19.69 -12.79
C VAL A 145 2.37 18.22 -12.83
N LEU A 146 2.87 17.69 -11.71
CA LEU A 146 3.42 16.33 -11.65
C LEU A 146 2.34 15.28 -11.38
N GLY A 147 1.29 15.61 -10.62
CA GLY A 147 0.22 14.69 -10.22
C GLY A 147 -0.51 14.05 -11.39
N PRO A 148 -0.97 14.79 -12.41
CA PRO A 148 -1.62 14.17 -13.58
C PRO A 148 -0.70 13.19 -14.31
N PHE A 149 0.59 13.51 -14.43
CA PHE A 149 1.57 12.59 -15.00
C PHE A 149 1.70 11.31 -14.16
N LEU A 150 1.85 11.45 -12.83
CA LEU A 150 1.95 10.31 -11.91
C LEU A 150 0.69 9.44 -11.93
N ILE A 151 -0.50 10.06 -11.99
CA ILE A 151 -1.78 9.36 -12.04
C ILE A 151 -1.94 8.62 -13.37
N VAL A 152 -1.79 9.31 -14.51
CA VAL A 152 -2.03 8.71 -15.83
C VAL A 152 -1.03 7.60 -16.13
N VAL A 153 0.28 7.87 -15.95
CA VAL A 153 1.31 6.85 -16.22
C VAL A 153 1.25 5.73 -15.20
N GLY A 154 0.93 6.03 -13.92
CA GLY A 154 0.75 5.03 -12.88
C GLY A 154 -0.40 4.07 -13.16
N VAL A 155 -1.54 4.58 -13.65
CA VAL A 155 -2.68 3.77 -14.07
C VAL A 155 -2.31 2.89 -15.28
N LEU A 156 -1.69 3.46 -16.31
CA LEU A 156 -1.25 2.70 -17.49
C LEU A 156 -0.28 1.58 -17.12
N GLN A 157 0.69 1.87 -16.24
CA GLN A 157 1.65 0.88 -15.79
C GLN A 157 0.98 -0.21 -14.91
N SER A 158 0.02 0.16 -14.07
CA SER A 158 -0.78 -0.78 -13.30
C SER A 158 -1.58 -1.73 -14.21
N PHE A 159 -2.19 -1.22 -15.28
CA PHE A 159 -2.87 -2.06 -16.28
C PHE A 159 -1.90 -3.01 -16.99
N ARG A 160 -0.69 -2.56 -17.31
CA ARG A 160 0.35 -3.41 -17.90
C ARG A 160 0.73 -4.55 -16.97
N TYR A 161 0.94 -4.26 -15.69
CA TYR A 161 1.25 -5.29 -14.67
C TYR A 161 0.10 -6.26 -14.46
N CYS A 162 -1.14 -5.76 -14.40
CA CYS A 162 -2.33 -6.60 -14.28
C CYS A 162 -2.53 -7.53 -15.50
N ARG A 163 -2.15 -7.09 -16.70
CA ARG A 163 -2.24 -7.93 -17.92
C ARG A 163 -1.07 -8.91 -18.03
N SER A 164 0.11 -8.49 -17.61
CA SER A 164 1.35 -9.27 -17.65
C SER A 164 1.25 -10.54 -16.80
N ASN A 165 0.71 -10.43 -15.57
CA ASN A 165 0.62 -11.52 -14.58
C ASN A 165 1.95 -12.28 -14.34
N ASN A 166 3.09 -11.75 -14.80
CA ASN A 166 4.40 -12.40 -14.71
C ASN A 166 4.79 -12.71 -13.26
N LEU A 167 4.51 -11.81 -12.32
CA LEU A 167 4.79 -12.01 -10.90
C LEU A 167 4.02 -13.21 -10.32
N ILE A 168 2.72 -13.28 -10.62
CA ILE A 168 1.83 -14.32 -10.09
C ILE A 168 2.25 -15.67 -10.69
N PHE A 169 2.47 -15.73 -12.01
CA PHE A 169 2.95 -16.92 -12.70
C PHE A 169 4.29 -17.42 -12.14
N ASN A 170 5.26 -16.52 -11.93
CA ASN A 170 6.55 -16.87 -11.33
C ASN A 170 6.44 -17.29 -9.85
N THR A 171 5.35 -16.93 -9.18
CA THR A 171 5.17 -17.24 -7.75
C THR A 171 4.51 -18.58 -7.53
N VAL A 172 3.42 -18.87 -8.23
CA VAL A 172 2.60 -20.07 -7.99
C VAL A 172 2.65 -21.10 -9.13
N GLY A 173 3.24 -20.75 -10.27
CA GLY A 173 3.28 -21.55 -11.49
C GLY A 173 2.02 -21.36 -12.36
N GLY A 174 1.79 -22.28 -13.29
CA GLY A 174 0.70 -22.20 -14.28
C GLY A 174 -0.70 -22.61 -13.82
N ILE A 175 -0.90 -22.94 -12.53
CA ILE A 175 -2.20 -23.40 -12.02
C ILE A 175 -3.13 -22.20 -11.81
N SER A 176 -4.17 -22.08 -12.63
CA SER A 176 -5.10 -20.93 -12.65
C SER A 176 -5.74 -20.64 -11.29
N THR A 177 -6.23 -21.66 -10.59
CA THR A 177 -6.87 -21.50 -9.27
C THR A 177 -5.93 -20.92 -8.22
N LEU A 178 -4.65 -21.31 -8.26
CA LEU A 178 -3.64 -20.83 -7.33
C LEU A 178 -3.18 -19.40 -7.69
N GLN A 179 -3.21 -19.05 -8.98
CA GLN A 179 -2.94 -17.68 -9.46
C GLN A 179 -4.02 -16.71 -9.00
N GLU A 180 -5.29 -17.10 -9.09
CA GLU A 180 -6.41 -16.29 -8.60
C GLU A 180 -6.32 -16.07 -7.08
N SER A 181 -6.09 -17.14 -6.31
CA SER A 181 -5.91 -17.04 -4.86
C SER A 181 -4.74 -16.10 -4.52
N CYS A 182 -3.62 -16.22 -5.22
CA CYS A 182 -2.41 -15.40 -5.00
C CYS A 182 -2.67 -13.92 -5.33
N ARG A 183 -3.36 -13.64 -6.44
CA ARG A 183 -3.77 -12.28 -6.81
C ARG A 183 -4.62 -11.64 -5.72
N LEU A 184 -5.61 -12.37 -5.23
CA LEU A 184 -6.52 -11.88 -4.21
C LEU A 184 -5.81 -11.66 -2.86
N PHE A 185 -4.86 -12.53 -2.51
CA PHE A 185 -3.98 -12.33 -1.35
C PHE A 185 -3.19 -11.01 -1.45
N TYR A 186 -2.60 -10.71 -2.61
CA TYR A 186 -1.86 -9.45 -2.80
C TYR A 186 -2.77 -8.22 -2.72
N ILE A 187 -3.97 -8.27 -3.31
CA ILE A 187 -4.97 -7.20 -3.18
C ILE A 187 -5.31 -6.98 -1.70
N CYS A 188 -5.63 -8.04 -0.95
CA CYS A 188 -5.96 -7.93 0.47
C CYS A 188 -4.81 -7.36 1.29
N SER A 189 -3.58 -7.80 1.03
CA SER A 189 -2.38 -7.31 1.70
C SER A 189 -2.12 -5.83 1.43
N SER A 190 -2.34 -5.37 0.19
CA SER A 190 -2.18 -3.95 -0.17
C SER A 190 -3.28 -3.07 0.38
N LEU A 191 -4.54 -3.53 0.34
CA LEU A 191 -5.65 -2.85 1.01
C LEU A 191 -5.38 -2.73 2.51
N LEU A 192 -4.85 -3.78 3.16
CA LEU A 192 -4.54 -3.77 4.59
C LEU A 192 -3.44 -2.73 4.94
N LYS A 193 -2.41 -2.59 4.10
CA LYS A 193 -1.39 -1.53 4.30
C LYS A 193 -1.97 -0.13 4.08
N PHE A 194 -2.84 0.02 3.09
CA PHE A 194 -3.45 1.30 2.78
C PHE A 194 -4.43 1.75 3.86
N ASP A 195 -5.21 0.81 4.38
CA ASP A 195 -6.08 0.96 5.54
C ASP A 195 -5.29 1.46 6.76
N LEU A 196 -4.13 0.84 7.07
CA LEU A 196 -3.22 1.32 8.11
C LEU A 196 -2.78 2.77 7.90
N GLN A 197 -2.43 3.17 6.67
CA GLN A 197 -2.06 4.56 6.38
C GLN A 197 -3.21 5.52 6.69
N LEU A 198 -4.43 5.18 6.29
CA LEU A 198 -5.61 6.02 6.55
C LEU A 198 -5.97 6.05 8.03
N GLN A 199 -5.85 4.93 8.74
CA GLN A 199 -6.04 4.86 10.19
C GLN A 199 -5.03 5.74 10.94
N LEU A 200 -3.74 5.65 10.58
CA LEU A 200 -2.70 6.51 11.15
C LEU A 200 -2.93 7.98 10.80
N SER A 201 -3.41 8.29 9.58
CA SER A 201 -3.78 9.65 9.19
C SER A 201 -4.93 10.18 10.05
N MET A 202 -5.96 9.36 10.31
CA MET A 202 -7.06 9.70 11.20
C MET A 202 -6.63 9.88 12.66
N LEU A 203 -5.62 9.15 13.13
CA LEU A 203 -5.02 9.34 14.45
C LEU A 203 -4.26 10.67 14.54
N ILE A 204 -3.52 11.07 13.50
CA ILE A 204 -2.85 12.38 13.45
C ILE A 204 -3.88 13.51 13.47
N LEU A 205 -5.02 13.35 12.79
CA LEU A 205 -6.11 14.33 12.77
C LEU A 205 -6.80 14.51 14.14
N VAL A 206 -6.53 13.67 15.13
CA VAL A 206 -6.93 13.90 16.52
C VAL A 206 -6.29 15.14 17.11
N MET A 207 -5.09 15.47 16.65
CA MET A 207 -4.28 16.56 17.18
C MET A 207 -4.87 17.94 16.89
N GLY A 208 -5.77 18.07 15.90
CA GLY A 208 -6.51 19.31 15.63
C GLY A 208 -5.60 20.54 15.54
N LYS A 209 -5.67 21.39 16.58
CA LYS A 209 -4.92 22.64 16.75
C LYS A 209 -3.43 22.47 17.13
N GLY A 210 -2.85 21.27 17.08
CA GLY A 210 -1.40 21.06 17.20
C GLY A 210 -0.99 20.17 18.38
N VAL A 211 0.32 19.93 18.54
CA VAL A 211 0.86 18.97 19.51
C VAL A 211 0.73 19.45 20.95
N LEU A 212 0.89 20.76 21.16
CA LEU A 212 1.06 21.34 22.49
C LEU A 212 -0.27 21.53 23.24
N ASP A 213 -1.34 21.87 22.52
CA ASP A 213 -2.67 22.12 23.08
C ASP A 213 -3.54 20.86 23.20
N MET A 214 -2.93 19.67 23.09
CA MET A 214 -3.66 18.41 23.20
C MET A 214 -4.14 18.14 24.63
N SER A 215 -5.44 17.86 24.74
CA SER A 215 -6.07 17.31 25.94
C SER A 215 -5.49 15.94 26.31
N LEU A 216 -5.61 15.55 27.59
CA LEU A 216 -5.17 14.24 28.08
C LEU A 216 -5.82 13.10 27.26
N THR A 217 -7.10 13.23 26.93
CA THR A 217 -7.85 12.26 26.14
C THR A 217 -7.26 12.08 24.73
N GLN A 218 -6.92 13.17 24.05
CA GLN A 218 -6.30 13.12 22.72
C GLN A 218 -4.92 12.46 22.76
N LYS A 219 -4.12 12.76 23.80
CA LYS A 219 -2.81 12.12 24.02
C LYS A 219 -2.95 10.62 24.25
N LEU A 220 -3.91 10.19 25.05
CA LEU A 220 -4.19 8.77 25.30
C LEU A 220 -4.66 8.05 24.04
N ILE A 221 -5.54 8.67 23.24
CA ILE A 221 -6.00 8.12 21.95
C ILE A 221 -4.82 7.94 20.99
N LEU A 222 -3.95 8.95 20.86
CA LEU A 222 -2.80 8.85 19.96
C LEU A 222 -1.78 7.80 20.43
N ALA A 223 -1.47 7.77 21.73
CA ALA A 223 -0.50 6.84 22.32
C ALA A 223 -0.97 5.38 22.25
N SER A 224 -2.26 5.12 22.44
CA SER A 224 -2.83 3.76 22.37
C SER A 224 -3.22 3.35 20.95
N GLY A 225 -3.66 4.29 20.12
CA GLY A 225 -4.13 4.03 18.76
C GLY A 225 -3.04 3.49 17.84
N VAL A 226 -1.81 4.00 17.94
CA VAL A 226 -0.69 3.51 17.10
C VAL A 226 -0.37 2.03 17.38
N PRO A 227 -0.13 1.59 18.64
CA PRO A 227 0.04 0.18 18.96
C PRO A 227 -1.13 -0.72 18.54
N ILE A 228 -2.37 -0.25 18.74
CA ILE A 228 -3.57 -1.01 18.34
C ILE A 228 -3.62 -1.19 16.82
N SER A 229 -3.31 -0.15 16.06
CA SER A 229 -3.25 -0.20 14.59
C SER A 229 -2.18 -1.18 14.10
N VAL A 230 -1.01 -1.20 14.77
CA VAL A 230 0.07 -2.16 14.48
C VAL A 230 -0.36 -3.60 14.81
N LEU A 231 -1.03 -3.82 15.93
CA LEU A 231 -1.55 -5.14 16.30
C LEU A 231 -2.62 -5.62 15.31
N PHE A 232 -3.51 -4.71 14.88
CA PHE A 232 -4.55 -4.99 13.89
C PHE A 232 -3.96 -5.47 12.56
N ILE A 233 -2.98 -4.74 12.00
CA ILE A 233 -2.32 -5.15 10.76
C ILE A 233 -1.55 -6.47 10.92
N LEU A 234 -0.91 -6.72 12.07
CA LEU A 234 -0.20 -7.97 12.31
C LEU A 234 -1.17 -9.16 12.33
N ILE A 235 -2.30 -9.05 13.01
CA ILE A 235 -3.33 -10.11 13.04
C ILE A 235 -3.89 -10.34 11.64
N GLY A 236 -4.24 -9.28 10.91
CA GLY A 236 -4.76 -9.38 9.54
C GLY A 236 -3.74 -10.03 8.61
N PHE A 237 -2.49 -9.58 8.63
CA PHE A 237 -1.42 -10.11 7.78
C PHE A 237 -1.09 -11.58 8.11
N LEU A 238 -0.96 -11.92 9.39
CA LEU A 238 -0.70 -13.30 9.81
C LEU A 238 -1.88 -14.22 9.51
N GLY A 239 -3.11 -13.74 9.69
CA GLY A 239 -4.34 -14.45 9.36
C GLY A 239 -4.43 -14.78 7.87
N LEU A 240 -4.15 -13.80 7.00
CA LEU A 240 -4.08 -13.99 5.55
C LEU A 240 -2.93 -14.92 5.15
N ARG A 241 -1.72 -14.72 5.70
CA ARG A 241 -0.53 -15.49 5.34
C ARG A 241 -0.60 -16.96 5.75
N HIS A 242 -1.17 -17.25 6.91
CA HIS A 242 -1.27 -18.62 7.43
C HIS A 242 -2.61 -19.29 7.11
N GLU A 243 -3.51 -18.60 6.40
CA GLU A 243 -4.90 -19.02 6.15
C GLU A 243 -5.62 -19.43 7.45
N ASN A 244 -5.36 -18.71 8.55
CA ASN A 244 -5.89 -19.05 9.87
C ASN A 244 -7.24 -18.38 10.10
N ARG A 245 -8.32 -19.19 10.09
CA ARG A 245 -9.70 -18.72 10.31
C ARG A 245 -9.90 -18.02 11.65
N ALA A 246 -9.27 -18.51 12.73
CA ALA A 246 -9.44 -17.89 14.05
C ALA A 246 -8.84 -16.48 14.09
N LEU A 247 -7.66 -16.28 13.48
CA LEU A 247 -7.05 -14.95 13.35
C LEU A 247 -7.89 -14.02 12.47
N MET A 248 -8.50 -14.54 11.40
CA MET A 248 -9.39 -13.75 10.56
C MET A 248 -10.68 -13.35 11.30
N ILE A 249 -11.24 -14.22 12.13
CA ILE A 249 -12.40 -13.85 12.99
C ILE A 249 -12.00 -12.74 13.96
N ALA A 250 -10.83 -12.87 14.62
CA ALA A 250 -10.32 -11.81 15.49
C ALA A 250 -10.10 -10.49 14.73
N PHE A 251 -9.55 -10.55 13.53
CA PHE A 251 -9.39 -9.41 12.63
C PHE A 251 -10.73 -8.74 12.32
N TYR A 252 -11.79 -9.49 11.99
CA TYR A 252 -13.11 -8.91 11.71
C TYR A 252 -13.74 -8.26 12.94
N VAL A 253 -13.64 -8.88 14.11
CA VAL A 253 -14.14 -8.31 15.36
C VAL A 253 -13.41 -7.01 15.69
N LEU A 254 -12.09 -7.00 15.56
CA LEU A 254 -11.29 -5.78 15.77
C LEU A 254 -11.58 -4.71 14.73
N GLY A 255 -11.83 -5.10 13.48
CA GLY A 255 -12.13 -4.19 12.38
C GLY A 255 -13.43 -3.41 12.55
N LEU A 256 -14.38 -3.90 13.37
CA LEU A 256 -15.62 -3.17 13.65
C LEU A 256 -15.41 -1.90 14.49
N PHE A 257 -14.31 -1.80 15.23
CA PHE A 257 -14.01 -0.60 16.02
C PHE A 257 -13.61 0.58 15.15
N GLU A 258 -13.10 0.35 13.94
CA GLU A 258 -12.67 1.39 13.02
C GLU A 258 -13.80 2.31 12.54
N PRO A 259 -14.90 1.80 11.92
CA PRO A 259 -16.02 2.66 11.53
C PRO A 259 -16.64 3.35 12.75
N GLY A 260 -16.67 2.69 13.92
CA GLY A 260 -17.13 3.30 15.17
C GLY A 260 -16.28 4.51 15.58
N TYR A 261 -14.96 4.40 15.46
CA TYR A 261 -14.03 5.49 15.73
C TYR A 261 -14.17 6.65 14.73
N ILE A 262 -14.34 6.35 13.43
CA ILE A 262 -14.54 7.38 12.40
C ILE A 262 -15.83 8.16 12.66
N ILE A 263 -16.93 7.48 12.99
CA ILE A 263 -18.22 8.12 13.33
C ILE A 263 -18.09 8.99 14.58
N TYR A 264 -17.43 8.48 15.63
CA TYR A 264 -17.14 9.26 16.84
C TYR A 264 -16.35 10.52 16.51
N LYS A 265 -15.33 10.42 15.66
CA LYS A 265 -14.49 11.55 15.27
C LYS A 265 -15.27 12.58 14.44
N PHE A 266 -16.12 12.16 13.52
CA PHE A 266 -17.03 13.06 12.80
C PHE A 266 -17.95 13.82 13.75
N HIS A 267 -18.59 13.11 14.69
CA HIS A 267 -19.47 13.74 15.67
C HIS A 267 -18.69 14.75 16.55
N TYR A 268 -17.49 14.37 17.01
CA TYR A 268 -16.63 15.23 17.81
C TYR A 268 -16.23 16.51 17.04
N THR A 269 -15.78 16.37 15.79
CA THR A 269 -15.39 17.50 14.95
C THR A 269 -16.57 18.46 14.70
N VAL A 270 -17.76 17.95 14.36
CA VAL A 270 -18.95 18.82 14.16
C VAL A 270 -19.37 19.53 15.45
N THR A 271 -19.25 18.88 16.62
CA THR A 271 -19.78 19.41 17.89
C THR A 271 -18.81 20.39 18.55
N TYR A 272 -17.51 20.15 18.46
CA TYR A 272 -16.49 20.86 19.26
C TYR A 272 -15.57 21.75 18.42
N GLU A 273 -15.38 21.49 17.13
CA GLU A 273 -14.58 22.35 16.24
C GLU A 273 -15.49 23.36 15.54
N LYS A 274 -15.38 24.63 15.92
CA LYS A 274 -16.19 25.72 15.34
C LYS A 274 -15.52 26.41 14.15
N ASP A 275 -14.21 26.24 14.00
CA ASP A 275 -13.42 26.87 12.95
C ASP A 275 -13.27 25.89 11.78
N VAL A 276 -13.72 26.28 10.59
CA VAL A 276 -13.59 25.48 9.36
C VAL A 276 -12.18 25.68 8.80
N ASP A 277 -11.22 24.95 9.38
CA ASP A 277 -9.82 24.97 8.98
C ASP A 277 -9.47 23.79 8.05
N ALA A 278 -8.26 23.77 7.49
CA ALA A 278 -7.79 22.67 6.65
C ALA A 278 -7.88 21.29 7.34
N THR A 279 -7.70 21.24 8.67
CA THR A 279 -7.82 20.00 9.47
C THR A 279 -9.25 19.50 9.59
N TYR A 280 -10.25 20.40 9.59
CA TYR A 280 -11.67 20.06 9.63
C TYR A 280 -12.05 19.27 8.37
N ASP A 281 -11.79 19.84 7.20
CA ASP A 281 -12.12 19.19 5.93
C ASP A 281 -11.26 17.94 5.67
N ALA A 282 -9.97 17.97 6.05
CA ALA A 282 -9.11 16.79 5.95
C ALA A 282 -9.66 15.62 6.79
N THR A 283 -10.32 15.89 7.92
CA THR A 283 -10.96 14.85 8.73
C THR A 283 -12.09 14.15 7.98
N PHE A 284 -12.98 14.89 7.33
CA PHE A 284 -14.08 14.30 6.55
C PHE A 284 -13.58 13.56 5.31
N VAL A 285 -12.65 14.16 4.56
CA VAL A 285 -12.07 13.52 3.37
C VAL A 285 -11.35 12.23 3.76
N CYS A 286 -10.47 12.26 4.78
CA CYS A 286 -9.75 11.09 5.25
C CYS A 286 -10.70 10.01 5.77
N GLY A 287 -11.68 10.39 6.60
CA GLY A 287 -12.65 9.45 7.15
C GLY A 287 -13.55 8.81 6.10
N TYR A 288 -13.94 9.55 5.07
CA TYR A 288 -14.71 9.00 3.94
C TYR A 288 -13.88 7.95 3.18
N PHE A 289 -12.64 8.27 2.79
CA PHE A 289 -11.78 7.31 2.11
C PHE A 289 -11.46 6.11 3.01
N ALA A 290 -11.24 6.32 4.31
CA ALA A 290 -11.01 5.24 5.27
C ALA A 290 -12.19 4.27 5.31
N LEU A 291 -13.43 4.75 5.41
CA LEU A 291 -14.62 3.89 5.38
C LEU A 291 -14.76 3.11 4.07
N VAL A 292 -14.50 3.73 2.93
CA VAL A 292 -14.57 3.06 1.62
C VAL A 292 -13.52 1.93 1.54
N ILE A 293 -12.28 2.22 1.94
CA ILE A 293 -11.20 1.23 1.93
C ILE A 293 -11.44 0.12 2.93
N TRP A 294 -11.95 0.44 4.12
CA TRP A 294 -12.34 -0.54 5.13
C TRP A 294 -13.40 -1.51 4.58
N VAL A 295 -14.47 -0.99 3.94
CA VAL A 295 -15.50 -1.86 3.32
C VAL A 295 -14.87 -2.76 2.26
N LEU A 296 -14.03 -2.19 1.38
CA LEU A 296 -13.34 -2.96 0.34
C LEU A 296 -12.43 -4.04 0.93
N LEU A 297 -11.72 -3.73 2.02
CA LEU A 297 -10.84 -4.67 2.73
C LEU A 297 -11.64 -5.82 3.35
N ILE A 298 -12.70 -5.52 4.09
CA ILE A 298 -13.54 -6.54 4.74
C ILE A 298 -14.20 -7.43 3.68
N VAL A 299 -14.81 -6.85 2.64
CA VAL A 299 -15.44 -7.63 1.57
C VAL A 299 -14.44 -8.51 0.83
N SER A 300 -13.28 -7.96 0.45
CA SER A 300 -12.25 -8.71 -0.28
C SER A 300 -11.66 -9.84 0.55
N THR A 301 -11.40 -9.60 1.84
CA THR A 301 -10.84 -10.61 2.75
C THR A 301 -11.88 -11.68 3.10
N VAL A 302 -13.15 -11.34 3.31
CA VAL A 302 -14.22 -12.33 3.53
C VAL A 302 -14.38 -13.23 2.31
N TYR A 303 -14.41 -12.63 1.11
CA TYR A 303 -14.43 -13.39 -0.14
C TYR A 303 -13.23 -14.34 -0.26
N PHE A 304 -12.03 -13.87 0.09
CA PHE A 304 -10.82 -14.70 0.11
C PHE A 304 -10.92 -15.86 1.11
N VAL A 305 -11.42 -15.60 2.33
CA VAL A 305 -11.57 -16.62 3.38
C VAL A 305 -12.57 -17.71 2.99
N ILE A 306 -13.71 -17.35 2.39
CA ILE A 306 -14.76 -18.30 2.04
C ILE A 306 -14.35 -19.18 0.85
N TYR A 307 -13.77 -18.58 -0.19
CA TYR A 307 -13.58 -19.28 -1.47
C TYR A 307 -12.16 -19.78 -1.71
N HIS A 308 -11.14 -19.27 -1.01
CA HIS A 308 -9.73 -19.56 -1.33
C HIS A 308 -8.90 -20.14 -0.19
N PHE A 309 -9.39 -20.14 1.07
CA PHE A 309 -8.68 -20.79 2.17
C PHE A 309 -8.57 -22.31 2.00
N GLY A 310 -7.40 -22.86 2.32
CA GLY A 310 -7.12 -24.30 2.28
C GLY A 310 -6.74 -24.83 0.90
N LYS A 311 -6.56 -23.96 -0.12
CA LYS A 311 -6.21 -24.37 -1.50
C LYS A 311 -4.70 -24.46 -1.77
N GLY A 312 -3.87 -24.49 -0.72
CA GLY A 312 -2.43 -24.78 -0.83
C GLY A 312 -1.52 -23.57 -1.11
N LEU A 313 -2.01 -22.33 -1.02
CA LEU A 313 -1.13 -21.14 -1.14
C LEU A 313 -0.04 -21.13 -0.05
N LYS A 314 -0.39 -21.58 1.16
CA LYS A 314 0.52 -21.65 2.31
C LYS A 314 1.82 -22.42 2.01
N GLU A 315 1.75 -23.43 1.14
CA GLU A 315 2.88 -24.32 0.83
C GLU A 315 3.84 -23.71 -0.21
N LYS A 316 3.32 -22.87 -1.13
CA LYS A 316 4.14 -22.21 -2.17
C LYS A 316 4.55 -20.79 -1.87
N SER A 317 3.89 -20.12 -0.91
CA SER A 317 4.19 -18.75 -0.48
C SER A 317 5.26 -18.68 0.62
N ARG A 318 5.90 -19.80 0.95
CA ARG A 318 6.95 -19.85 1.98
C ARG A 318 8.28 -19.33 1.45
#